data_AF-A0A7W8AJ28-F1
#
_entry.id   AF-A0A7W8AJ28-F1
#
_cell.length_a   1.000
_cell.length_b   1.000
_cell.length_c   1.000
_cell.angle_alpha   90.00
_cell.angle_beta   90.00
_cell.angle_gamma   90.00
#
_symmetry.space_group_name_H-M   'P 1'
#
loop_
_entity.id
_entity.type
_entity.pdbx_description
1 polymer ?
#
loop_
_entity_poly.entity_id
_entity_poly.type
_entity_poly.pdbx_seq_one_letter_code
_entity_poly.pdbx_strand_id
1 'polypeptide(L)'
;MTNRFLTLVIALPLAVILIVLSVANRSAVSVTLDPFNPGNPALTYTAPLFLWVLGAFLVGIVTGGLLIWFTQGRHRKLARKRKAEADALLTRAKQAEAKNLPSASSLS
;
A
#
# COMPACT_ATOMS: atom_id res chain seq x y z
N MET A 1 -0.96 -4.79 14.33
CA MET A 1 -0.45 -6.18 14.20
C MET A 1 -1.38 -7.08 13.36
N THR A 2 -2.64 -6.70 13.11
CA THR A 2 -3.64 -7.52 12.40
C THR A 2 -3.39 -7.72 10.90
N ASN A 3 -2.70 -6.79 10.22
CA ASN A 3 -2.61 -6.82 8.76
C ASN A 3 -1.78 -8.00 8.23
N ARG A 4 -0.73 -8.42 8.97
CA ARG A 4 0.17 -9.48 8.49
C ARG A 4 -0.51 -10.83 8.42
N PHE A 5 -1.35 -11.15 9.41
CA PHE A 5 -2.09 -12.41 9.44
C PHE A 5 -3.10 -12.48 8.28
N LEU A 6 -3.88 -11.42 8.05
CA LEU A 6 -4.83 -11.37 6.95
C LEU A 6 -4.14 -11.44 5.58
N THR A 7 -3.02 -10.74 5.41
CA THR A 7 -2.20 -10.87 4.20
C THR A 7 -1.73 -12.30 3.99
N LEU A 8 -1.27 -12.99 5.04
CA LEU A 8 -0.80 -14.37 4.93
C LEU A 8 -1.93 -15.34 4.58
N VAL A 9 -3.09 -15.18 5.21
CA VAL A 9 -4.30 -15.98 4.95
C VAL A 9 -4.80 -15.82 3.52
N ILE A 10 -4.60 -14.66 2.89
CA ILE A 10 -4.98 -14.42 1.48
C ILE A 10 -3.86 -14.84 0.52
N ALA A 11 -2.61 -14.46 0.82
CA ALA A 11 -1.47 -14.68 -0.06
C ALA A 11 -1.09 -16.16 -0.17
N LEU A 12 -1.20 -16.92 0.92
CA LEU A 12 -0.86 -18.35 0.93
C LEU A 12 -1.75 -19.17 -0.01
N PRO A 13 -3.10 -19.15 0.10
CA PRO A 13 -3.95 -19.88 -0.84
C PRO A 13 -3.83 -19.34 -2.27
N LEU A 14 -3.65 -18.02 -2.45
CA LEU A 14 -3.38 -17.47 -3.77
C LEU A 14 -2.12 -18.10 -4.38
N ALA A 15 -1.01 -18.13 -3.63
CA ALA A 15 0.23 -18.75 -4.08
C ALA A 15 0.05 -20.24 -4.42
N VAL A 16 -0.70 -21.00 -3.61
CA VAL A 16 -1.01 -22.41 -3.90
C VAL A 16 -1.76 -22.55 -5.23
N ILE A 17 -2.78 -21.73 -5.48
CA ILE A 17 -3.53 -21.74 -6.74
C ILE A 17 -2.61 -21.44 -7.93
N LEU A 18 -1.75 -20.42 -7.81
CA LEU A 18 -0.80 -20.05 -8.87
C LEU A 18 0.18 -21.20 -9.17
N ILE A 19 0.67 -21.89 -8.14
CA ILE A 19 1.58 -23.04 -8.29
C ILE A 19 0.84 -24.21 -8.96
N VAL A 20 -0.34 -24.59 -8.46
CA VAL A 20 -1.11 -25.71 -9.03
C VAL A 20 -1.46 -25.44 -10.49
N LEU A 21 -1.92 -24.23 -10.82
CA LEU A 21 -2.24 -23.83 -12.19
C LEU A 21 -1.01 -23.85 -13.10
N SER A 22 0.15 -23.45 -12.59
CA SER A 22 1.43 -23.52 -13.32
C SER A 22 1.92 -24.95 -13.55
N VAL A 23 1.82 -25.82 -12.54
CA VAL A 23 2.30 -27.21 -12.62
C VAL A 23 1.36 -28.06 -13.48
N ALA A 24 0.05 -27.92 -13.30
CA ALA A 24 -0.96 -28.63 -14.08
C ALA A 24 -0.90 -28.24 -15.57
N ASN A 25 -0.52 -27.00 -15.86
CA ASN A 25 -0.43 -26.46 -17.21
C ASN A 25 1.01 -26.09 -17.58
N ARG A 26 1.92 -27.05 -17.40
CA ARG A 26 3.32 -26.94 -17.90
C ARG A 26 3.40 -26.92 -19.42
N SER A 27 2.37 -27.43 -20.09
CA SER A 27 2.23 -27.39 -21.54
C SER A 27 2.03 -25.94 -22.02
N ALA A 28 2.42 -25.66 -23.26
CA ALA A 28 2.19 -24.35 -23.84
C ALA A 28 0.67 -24.13 -24.02
N VAL A 29 0.16 -23.04 -23.44
CA VAL A 29 -1.26 -22.67 -23.53
C VAL A 29 -1.35 -21.36 -24.31
N SER A 30 -2.25 -21.34 -25.30
CA SER A 30 -2.56 -20.13 -26.04
C SER A 30 -3.47 -19.24 -25.21
N VAL A 31 -2.98 -18.04 -24.89
CA VAL A 31 -3.74 -17.01 -24.18
C VAL A 31 -4.00 -15.88 -25.16
N THR A 32 -5.28 -15.60 -25.40
CA THR A 32 -5.72 -14.47 -26.23
C THR A 32 -6.02 -13.28 -25.32
N LEU A 33 -5.30 -12.17 -25.54
CA LEU A 33 -5.42 -10.93 -24.78
C LEU A 33 -6.42 -9.94 -25.44
N ASP A 34 -7.52 -10.45 -25.99
CA ASP A 34 -8.56 -9.65 -26.64
C ASP A 34 -9.93 -9.98 -26.02
N PRO A 35 -10.52 -9.07 -25.22
CA PRO A 35 -11.81 -9.30 -24.56
C PRO A 35 -13.00 -9.15 -25.52
N PHE A 36 -12.81 -8.64 -26.74
CA PHE A 36 -13.88 -8.37 -27.70
C PHE A 36 -13.85 -9.31 -28.91
N ASN A 37 -12.70 -9.90 -29.22
CA ASN A 37 -12.56 -10.87 -30.30
C ASN A 37 -11.73 -12.11 -29.88
N PRO A 38 -12.36 -13.07 -29.18
CA PRO A 38 -11.69 -14.31 -28.78
C PRO A 38 -11.32 -15.12 -30.02
N GLY A 39 -10.01 -15.28 -30.27
CA GLY A 39 -9.47 -15.99 -31.44
C GLY A 39 -8.67 -15.12 -32.40
N ASN A 40 -8.51 -13.82 -32.13
CA ASN A 40 -7.66 -12.94 -32.92
C ASN A 40 -6.17 -13.41 -32.88
N PRO A 41 -5.56 -13.81 -34.02
CA PRO A 41 -4.18 -14.28 -34.04
C PRO A 41 -3.16 -13.19 -33.70
N ALA A 42 -3.50 -11.90 -33.82
CA ALA A 42 -2.60 -10.79 -33.50
C ALA A 42 -2.40 -10.60 -31.98
N LEU A 43 -3.35 -11.04 -31.15
CA LEU A 43 -3.29 -10.94 -29.68
C LEU A 43 -3.28 -12.31 -28.99
N THR A 44 -3.06 -13.38 -29.75
CA THR A 44 -2.93 -14.73 -29.20
C THR A 44 -1.47 -15.09 -29.04
N TYR A 45 -1.05 -15.32 -27.80
CA TYR A 45 0.32 -15.66 -27.46
C TYR A 45 0.36 -17.03 -26.81
N THR A 46 1.18 -17.91 -27.38
CA THR A 46 1.36 -19.27 -26.87
C THR A 46 2.61 -19.32 -26.01
N ALA A 47 2.41 -19.53 -24.72
CA ALA A 47 3.51 -19.69 -23.77
C ALA A 47 3.06 -20.62 -22.63
N PRO A 48 4.00 -21.26 -21.91
CA PRO A 48 3.64 -22.00 -20.70
C PRO A 48 2.93 -21.11 -19.67
N LEU A 49 1.93 -21.64 -18.96
CA LEU A 49 1.10 -20.82 -18.06
C LEU A 49 1.87 -20.16 -16.93
N PHE A 50 3.01 -20.72 -16.49
CA PHE A 50 3.82 -20.12 -15.43
C PHE A 50 4.26 -18.69 -15.76
N LEU A 51 4.52 -18.36 -17.03
CA LEU A 51 4.92 -17.01 -17.45
C LEU A 51 3.78 -16.01 -17.29
N TRP A 52 2.58 -16.39 -17.72
CA TRP A 52 1.37 -15.56 -17.58
C TRP A 52 1.02 -15.32 -16.11
N VAL A 53 1.05 -16.40 -15.33
CA VAL A 53 0.72 -16.39 -13.90
C VAL A 53 1.72 -15.55 -13.11
N LEU A 54 3.02 -15.75 -13.32
CA LEU A 54 4.06 -14.93 -12.68
C LEU A 54 3.99 -13.48 -13.12
N GLY A 55 3.77 -13.21 -14.41
CA GLY A 55 3.62 -11.86 -14.94
C GLY A 55 2.46 -11.12 -14.28
N ALA A 56 1.28 -11.74 -14.24
CA ALA A 56 0.10 -11.17 -13.58
C ALA A 56 0.32 -10.95 -12.08
N PHE A 57 0.98 -11.90 -11.40
CA PHE A 57 1.32 -11.78 -10.00
C PHE A 57 2.29 -10.61 -9.73
N LEU A 58 3.31 -10.46 -10.58
CA LEU A 58 4.28 -9.36 -10.48
C LEU A 58 3.58 -8.00 -10.65
N VAL A 59 2.70 -7.88 -11.65
CA VAL A 59 1.87 -6.69 -11.87
C VAL A 59 1.01 -6.39 -10.65
N GLY A 60 0.42 -7.42 -10.03
CA GLY A 60 -0.33 -7.30 -8.79
C GLY A 60 0.52 -6.75 -7.64
N ILE A 61 1.74 -7.26 -7.44
CA ILE A 61 2.67 -6.77 -6.41
C ILE A 61 3.03 -5.30 -6.65
N VAL A 62 3.41 -4.95 -7.89
CA VAL A 62 3.78 -3.57 -8.24
C VAL A 62 2.60 -2.63 -7.99
N THR A 63 1.42 -2.99 -8.46
CA THR A 63 0.20 -2.18 -8.28
C THR A 63 -0.15 -2.02 -6.79
N GLY A 64 -0.07 -3.10 -6.01
CA GLY A 64 -0.29 -3.06 -4.57
C GLY A 64 0.74 -2.17 -3.85
N GLY A 65 2.01 -2.28 -4.23
CA GLY A 65 3.09 -1.45 -3.71
C GLY A 65 2.88 0.04 -4.03
N LEU A 66 2.46 0.36 -5.26
CA LEU A 66 2.14 1.72 -5.68
C LEU A 66 0.97 2.30 -4.86
N LEU A 67 -0.13 1.55 -4.69
CA LEU A 67 -1.28 1.99 -3.88
C LEU A 67 -0.88 2.29 -2.43
N ILE A 68 -0.06 1.41 -1.83
CA ILE A 68 0.46 1.64 -0.48
C ILE A 68 1.36 2.88 -0.46
N TRP A 69 2.24 3.05 -1.44
CA TRP A 69 3.12 4.23 -1.51
C TRP A 69 2.34 5.55 -1.61
N PHE A 70 1.29 5.58 -2.45
CA PHE A 70 0.40 6.74 -2.57
C PHE A 70 -0.33 7.05 -1.26
N THR A 71 -0.82 6.04 -0.53
CA THR A 71 -1.48 6.25 0.77
C THR A 71 -0.50 6.66 1.88
N GLN A 72 0.70 6.10 1.91
CA GLN A 72 1.73 6.39 2.90
C GLN A 72 2.31 7.81 2.75
N GLY A 73 2.38 8.35 1.53
CA GLY A 73 2.90 9.70 1.26
C GLY A 73 2.14 10.82 1.98
N ARG A 74 0.82 10.64 2.17
CA ARG A 74 -0.06 11.62 2.84
C ARG A 74 0.22 11.73 4.34
N HIS A 75 0.62 10.62 4.99
CA HIS A 75 0.98 10.61 6.41
C HIS A 75 2.23 11.42 6.73
N ARG A 76 3.20 11.51 5.81
CA ARG A 76 4.41 12.34 6.02
C ARG A 76 4.09 13.83 6.12
N LYS A 77 3.07 14.32 5.41
CA LYS A 77 2.59 15.71 5.53
C LYS A 77 1.76 15.93 6.81
N LEU A 78 0.95 14.94 7.18
CA LEU A 78 0.09 15.03 8.36
C LEU A 78 0.89 15.03 9.67
N ALA A 79 1.95 14.23 9.75
CA ALA A 79 2.85 14.21 10.91
C ALA A 79 3.53 15.57 11.14
N ARG A 80 3.93 16.28 10.07
CA ARG A 80 4.53 17.62 10.17
C ARG A 80 3.52 18.65 10.68
N LYS A 81 2.28 18.64 10.17
CA LYS A 81 1.21 19.54 10.64
C LYS A 81 0.87 19.30 12.11
N ARG A 82 0.69 18.05 12.51
CA ARG A 82 0.40 17.67 13.90
C ARG A 82 1.50 18.12 14.87
N LYS A 83 2.77 18.04 14.46
CA LYS A 83 3.90 18.49 15.27
C LYS A 83 3.92 20.02 15.44
N ALA A 84 3.68 20.76 14.35
CA ALA A 84 3.61 22.22 14.39
C ALA A 84 2.44 22.73 15.26
N GLU A 85 1.28 22.07 15.20
CA GLU A 85 0.13 22.40 16.05
C GLU A 85 0.40 22.10 17.53
N ALA A 86 1.07 20.99 17.84
CA ALA A 86 1.46 20.66 19.21
C ALA A 86 2.45 21.67 19.81
N ASP A 87 3.46 22.08 19.05
CA ASP A 87 4.44 23.09 19.48
C ASP A 87 3.78 24.47 19.69
N ALA A 88 2.84 24.85 18.81
CA ALA A 88 2.09 26.09 18.96
C ALA A 88 1.22 26.09 20.22
N LEU A 89 0.56 24.97 20.54
CA LEU A 89 -0.23 24.82 21.76
C LEU A 89 0.64 24.84 23.02
N LEU A 90 1.79 24.18 23.01
CA LEU A 90 2.78 24.22 24.11
C LEU A 90 3.28 25.64 24.37
N THR A 91 3.57 26.39 23.31
CA THR A 91 4.04 27.78 23.42
C THR A 91 2.97 28.68 24.03
N ARG A 92 1.71 28.52 23.59
CA ARG A 92 0.57 29.26 24.15
C ARG A 92 0.31 28.90 25.62
N ALA A 93 0.43 27.62 25.98
CA ALA A 93 0.29 27.17 27.37
C ALA A 93 1.35 27.81 28.27
N LYS A 94 2.62 27.82 27.85
CA LYS A 94 3.72 28.48 28.59
C LYS A 94 3.51 29.99 28.73
N GLN A 95 3.02 30.66 27.69
CA GLN A 95 2.71 32.09 27.75
C GLN A 95 1.52 32.40 28.66
N ALA A 96 0.48 31.57 28.64
CA ALA A 96 -0.64 31.70 29.56
C ALA A 96 -0.22 31.48 31.02
N GLU A 97 0.65 30.50 31.28
CA GLU A 97 1.22 30.26 32.61
C GLU A 97 2.05 31.47 33.08
N ALA A 98 2.95 31.98 32.23
CA ALA A 98 3.76 33.18 32.53
C ALA A 98 2.91 34.44 32.80
N LYS A 99 1.76 34.57 32.15
CA LYS A 99 0.81 35.68 32.36
C LYS A 99 -0.03 35.51 33.63
N ASN A 100 -0.22 34.29 34.10
CA ASN A 100 -0.97 33.96 35.32
C ASN A 100 -0.06 33.89 36.57
N LEU A 101 1.27 33.95 36.44
CA LEU A 101 2.12 34.19 37.60
C LEU A 101 1.79 35.59 38.15
N PRO A 102 1.27 35.68 39.38
CA PRO A 102 0.85 36.95 39.96
C PRO A 102 2.06 37.86 40.10
N SER A 103 1.82 39.14 39.86
CA SER A 103 2.68 40.30 40.07
C SER A 103 3.42 40.22 41.42
N ALA A 104 4.50 39.43 41.51
CA ALA A 104 5.35 39.32 42.68
C ALA A 104 6.19 40.60 42.91
N SER A 105 5.98 41.62 42.08
CA SER A 105 6.63 42.93 42.11
C SER A 105 5.74 44.06 42.62
N SER A 106 4.65 43.77 43.35
CA SER A 106 3.85 44.80 44.04
C SER A 106 4.10 44.87 45.57
N LEU A 107 5.19 44.26 46.06
CA LEU A 107 5.58 44.27 47.48
C LEU A 107 7.04 44.72 47.69
N SER A 108 7.45 45.80 47.03
CA SER A 108 8.68 46.54 47.38
C SER A 108 8.43 48.04 47.36
#